data_AF-A0AA41S1P3-F1
#
_entry.id   AF-A0AA41S1P3-F1
#
_cell.length_a   1.000
_cell.length_b   1.000
_cell.length_c   1.000
_cell.angle_alpha   90.00
_cell.angle_beta   90.00
_cell.angle_gamma   90.00
#
_symmetry.space_group_name_H-M   'P 1'
#
loop_
_entity.id
_entity.type
_entity.pdbx_description
1 polymer ?
#
loop_
_entity_poly.entity_id
_entity_poly.type
_entity_poly.pdbx_seq_one_letter_code
_entity_poly.pdbx_strand_id
1 'polypeptide(L)'
;MKGQLSKEVNVPAPASDFWDVYDTLELIRLIKKLLPEILHDFEVDVCDGGVGTMLSLTLALGSHVTNYREKFTKVDDEKRIKVVEVVEGGYLEAGFSLYRVTFEIIEKVDDHSSVIITIDYELDDASVDNAALVSTRPYEVIAETIGTYLKEKKKI
;
A
#
# COMPACT_ATOMS: atom_id res chain seq x y z
N MET A 1 -16.10 -13.04 -10.03
CA MET A 1 -16.55 -11.68 -9.61
C MET A 1 -15.46 -10.62 -9.75
N LYS A 2 -15.77 -9.41 -10.22
CA LYS A 2 -14.85 -8.24 -10.20
C LYS A 2 -15.34 -7.21 -9.19
N GLY A 3 -14.42 -6.58 -8.47
CA GLY A 3 -14.76 -5.54 -7.49
C GLY A 3 -13.68 -4.47 -7.39
N GLN A 4 -14.09 -3.33 -6.83
CA GLN A 4 -13.22 -2.20 -6.57
C GLN A 4 -13.62 -1.55 -5.24
N LEU A 5 -12.63 -1.20 -4.42
CA LEU A 5 -12.79 -0.31 -3.28
C LEU A 5 -11.92 0.93 -3.49
N SER A 6 -12.40 2.10 -3.10
CA SER A 6 -11.62 3.34 -3.18
C SER A 6 -11.86 4.21 -1.94
N LYS A 7 -10.79 4.81 -1.43
CA LYS A 7 -10.82 5.67 -0.25
C LYS A 7 -9.81 6.80 -0.37
N GLU A 8 -10.26 8.03 -0.11
CA GLU A 8 -9.40 9.21 0.05
C GLU A 8 -9.13 9.46 1.54
N VAL A 9 -7.86 9.69 1.88
CA VAL A 9 -7.40 10.04 3.23
C VAL A 9 -6.66 11.36 3.18
N ASN A 10 -7.17 12.38 3.89
CA ASN A 10 -6.49 13.66 4.03
C ASN A 10 -5.36 13.54 5.05
N VAL A 11 -4.19 14.07 4.72
CA VAL A 11 -2.97 13.92 5.52
C VAL A 11 -2.23 15.26 5.68
N PRO A 12 -1.60 15.50 6.85
CA PRO A 12 -1.05 16.81 7.18
C PRO A 12 0.44 16.97 6.78
N ALA A 13 0.75 16.71 5.51
CA ALA A 13 2.05 17.05 4.91
C ALA A 13 1.91 17.30 3.39
N PRO A 14 2.85 18.04 2.76
CA PRO A 14 2.85 18.26 1.32
C PRO A 14 2.92 16.96 0.51
N ALA A 15 2.37 16.96 -0.69
CA ALA A 15 2.36 15.75 -1.51
C ALA A 15 3.76 15.33 -1.98
N SER A 16 4.72 16.27 -2.08
CA SER A 16 6.12 15.94 -2.37
C SER A 16 6.74 15.02 -1.32
N ASP A 17 6.56 15.37 -0.04
CA ASP A 17 7.19 14.64 1.06
C ASP A 17 6.56 13.26 1.24
N PHE A 18 5.26 13.17 0.97
CA PHE A 18 4.56 11.90 0.89
C PHE A 18 5.08 11.07 -0.29
N TRP A 19 5.27 11.68 -1.45
CA TRP A 19 5.76 10.97 -2.63
C TRP A 19 7.16 10.40 -2.43
N ASP A 20 8.10 11.18 -1.87
CA ASP A 20 9.47 10.74 -1.54
C ASP A 20 9.51 9.49 -0.62
N VAL A 21 8.43 9.24 0.13
CA VAL A 21 8.26 8.04 0.93
C VAL A 21 7.61 6.92 0.12
N TYR A 22 6.51 7.22 -0.56
CA TYR A 22 5.67 6.23 -1.24
C TYR A 22 6.31 5.65 -2.50
N ASP A 23 7.11 6.43 -3.23
CA ASP A 23 7.78 6.01 -4.46
C ASP A 23 8.91 5.02 -4.20
N THR A 24 9.52 5.04 -3.01
CA THR A 24 10.67 4.21 -2.65
C THR A 24 10.33 3.04 -1.73
N LEU A 25 11.38 2.31 -1.32
CA LEU A 25 11.33 1.31 -0.25
C LEU A 25 11.26 1.93 1.15
N GLU A 26 11.30 3.26 1.28
CA GLU A 26 11.16 3.90 2.60
C GLU A 26 9.78 3.67 3.19
N LEU A 27 8.72 3.63 2.35
CA LEU A 27 7.37 3.28 2.80
C LEU A 27 7.36 1.97 3.58
N ILE A 28 7.89 0.88 3.02
CA ILE A 28 7.82 -0.44 3.66
C ILE A 28 8.68 -0.50 4.94
N ARG A 29 9.80 0.23 4.97
CA ARG A 29 10.64 0.39 6.17
C ARG A 29 9.91 1.13 7.28
N LEU A 30 9.20 2.20 6.95
CA LEU A 30 8.40 2.97 7.90
C LEU A 30 7.20 2.18 8.40
N ILE A 31 6.51 1.42 7.54
CA ILE A 31 5.41 0.55 7.96
C ILE A 31 5.93 -0.48 8.97
N LYS A 32 7.02 -1.19 8.69
CA LYS A 32 7.62 -2.16 9.63
C LYS A 32 7.98 -1.52 10.97
N LYS A 33 8.52 -0.29 10.93
CA LYS A 33 8.98 0.42 12.13
C LYS A 33 7.85 0.99 12.98
N LEU A 34 6.86 1.60 12.33
CA LEU A 34 5.81 2.39 12.98
C LEU A 34 4.52 1.59 13.21
N LEU A 35 4.27 0.56 12.40
CA LEU A 35 3.04 -0.24 12.38
C LEU A 35 3.36 -1.76 12.37
N PRO A 36 4.08 -2.27 13.39
CA PRO A 36 4.41 -3.71 13.48
C PRO A 36 3.17 -4.61 13.61
N GLU A 37 2.02 -4.04 13.96
CA GLU A 37 0.70 -4.71 13.96
C GLU A 37 0.09 -4.88 12.57
N ILE A 38 0.64 -4.23 11.54
CA ILE A 38 0.27 -4.45 10.13
C ILE A 38 1.32 -5.32 9.46
N LEU A 39 2.60 -4.91 9.54
CA LEU A 39 3.70 -5.58 8.85
C LEU A 39 4.73 -6.09 9.86
N HIS A 40 4.88 -7.41 9.92
CA HIS A 40 5.89 -8.03 10.77
C HIS A 40 7.28 -7.94 10.15
N ASP A 41 7.40 -8.33 8.87
CA ASP A 41 8.67 -8.32 8.16
C ASP A 41 8.51 -8.14 6.66
N PHE A 42 9.60 -7.80 5.97
CA PHE A 42 9.68 -7.78 4.52
C PHE A 42 11.07 -8.13 4.01
N GLU A 43 11.13 -8.75 2.84
CA GLU A 43 12.35 -9.03 2.08
C GLU A 43 12.27 -8.37 0.71
N VAL A 44 13.40 -7.88 0.22
CA VAL A 44 13.53 -7.29 -1.13
C VAL A 44 14.15 -8.36 -2.03
N ASP A 45 13.36 -8.88 -2.97
CA ASP A 45 13.81 -9.99 -3.82
C ASP A 45 14.58 -9.48 -5.04
N VAL A 46 14.07 -8.42 -5.68
CA VAL A 46 14.57 -7.88 -6.97
C VAL A 46 14.39 -6.36 -7.00
N CYS A 47 15.40 -5.66 -7.53
CA CYS A 47 15.48 -4.19 -7.71
C CYS A 47 15.49 -3.36 -6.42
N ASP A 48 15.62 -2.04 -6.56
CA ASP A 48 15.96 -1.06 -5.52
C ASP A 48 14.84 -0.06 -5.17
N GLY A 49 13.65 -0.18 -5.75
CA GLY A 49 12.49 0.66 -5.43
C GLY A 49 11.64 1.12 -6.61
N GLY A 50 12.12 1.01 -7.86
CA GLY A 50 11.38 1.40 -9.06
C GLY A 50 10.40 0.34 -9.60
N VAL A 51 9.86 0.57 -10.81
CA VAL A 51 9.01 -0.41 -11.52
C VAL A 51 9.75 -1.73 -11.70
N GLY A 52 9.07 -2.84 -11.37
CA GLY A 52 9.66 -4.17 -11.38
C GLY A 52 10.22 -4.63 -10.03
N THR A 53 10.34 -3.72 -9.05
CA THR A 53 10.68 -4.09 -7.67
C THR A 53 9.69 -5.09 -7.13
N MET A 54 10.23 -6.09 -6.44
CA MET A 54 9.46 -7.21 -5.91
C MET A 54 9.79 -7.41 -4.45
N LEU A 55 8.75 -7.49 -3.64
CA LEU A 55 8.81 -7.59 -2.20
C LEU A 55 8.08 -8.83 -1.72
N SER A 56 8.70 -9.55 -0.79
CA SER A 56 8.04 -10.59 -0.02
C SER A 56 7.64 -10.01 1.33
N LEU A 57 6.34 -9.95 1.62
CA LEU A 57 5.78 -9.31 2.81
C LEU A 57 5.24 -10.36 3.78
N THR A 58 5.58 -10.22 5.07
CA THR A 58 5.03 -11.01 6.16
C THR A 58 4.15 -10.11 7.03
N LEU A 59 2.85 -10.36 7.02
CA LEU A 59 1.89 -9.60 7.81
C LEU A 59 1.93 -10.02 9.28
N ALA A 60 1.44 -9.13 10.16
CA ALA A 60 1.39 -9.40 11.59
C ALA A 60 0.49 -10.62 11.93
N LEU A 61 0.81 -11.26 13.07
CA LEU A 61 0.04 -12.38 13.59
C LEU A 61 -1.44 -12.00 13.80
N GLY A 62 -2.35 -12.86 13.34
CA GLY A 62 -3.80 -12.62 13.40
C GLY A 62 -4.41 -12.04 12.12
N SER A 63 -3.59 -11.65 11.14
CA SER A 63 -4.08 -11.37 9.78
C SER A 63 -4.61 -12.65 9.11
N HIS A 64 -5.69 -12.51 8.34
CA HIS A 64 -6.23 -13.60 7.52
C HIS A 64 -5.27 -14.04 6.40
N VAL A 65 -4.43 -13.12 5.93
CA VAL A 65 -3.33 -13.38 5.00
C VAL A 65 -2.03 -13.29 5.80
N THR A 66 -1.23 -14.36 5.79
CA THR A 66 0.01 -14.44 6.58
C THR A 66 1.19 -13.80 5.87
N ASN A 67 1.36 -14.09 4.58
CA ASN A 67 2.38 -13.52 3.73
C ASN A 67 1.88 -13.45 2.29
N TYR A 68 2.51 -12.58 1.50
CA TYR A 68 2.33 -12.53 0.05
C TYR A 68 3.51 -11.81 -0.57
N ARG A 69 3.63 -11.98 -1.88
CA ARG A 69 4.63 -11.28 -2.69
C ARG A 69 3.94 -10.28 -3.58
N GLU A 70 4.50 -9.08 -3.66
CA GLU A 70 4.00 -8.02 -4.52
C GLU A 70 5.07 -7.50 -5.47
N LYS A 71 4.61 -6.92 -6.57
CA LYS A 71 5.44 -6.27 -7.57
C LYS A 71 4.96 -4.85 -7.84
N PHE A 72 5.91 -3.92 -7.97
CA PHE A 72 5.62 -2.56 -8.40
C PHE A 72 5.40 -2.56 -9.91
N THR A 73 4.16 -2.39 -10.35
CA THR A 73 3.79 -2.41 -11.76
C THR A 73 3.83 -1.03 -12.39
N LYS A 74 3.74 0.02 -11.58
CA LYS A 74 3.87 1.42 -12.02
C LYS A 74 4.40 2.31 -10.89
N VAL A 75 5.29 3.23 -11.23
CA VAL A 75 5.73 4.37 -10.43
C VAL A 75 5.81 5.55 -11.39
N ASP A 76 5.04 6.60 -11.14
CA ASP A 76 4.85 7.75 -12.03
C ASP A 76 5.03 9.03 -11.21
N ASP A 77 6.24 9.58 -11.26
CA ASP A 77 6.66 10.70 -10.42
C ASP A 77 5.95 12.01 -10.77
N GLU A 78 5.58 12.19 -12.04
CA GLU A 78 4.86 13.38 -12.49
C GLU A 78 3.45 13.42 -11.91
N LYS A 79 2.77 12.26 -11.85
CA LYS A 79 1.40 12.16 -11.33
C LYS A 79 1.33 11.72 -9.88
N ARG A 80 2.46 11.33 -9.28
CA ARG A 80 2.55 10.73 -7.94
C ARG A 80 1.64 9.52 -7.80
N ILE A 81 1.73 8.61 -8.76
CA ILE A 81 0.94 7.37 -8.82
C ILE A 81 1.87 6.16 -8.70
N LYS A 82 1.62 5.33 -7.70
CA LYS A 82 2.25 4.02 -7.54
C LYS A 82 1.21 2.92 -7.60
N VAL A 83 1.51 1.87 -8.35
CA VAL A 83 0.66 0.69 -8.47
C VAL A 83 1.48 -0.54 -8.08
N VAL A 84 0.92 -1.32 -7.15
CA VAL A 84 1.46 -2.60 -6.73
C VAL A 84 0.45 -3.70 -6.98
N GLU A 85 0.94 -4.89 -7.32
CA GLU A 85 0.10 -6.05 -7.60
C GLU A 85 0.65 -7.28 -6.88
N VAL A 86 -0.24 -8.05 -6.26
CA VAL A 86 0.12 -9.32 -5.63
C VAL A 86 0.40 -10.34 -6.74
N VAL A 87 1.58 -10.94 -6.69
CA VAL A 87 2.07 -11.89 -7.71
C VAL A 87 2.23 -13.31 -7.18
N GLU A 88 2.24 -13.50 -5.85
CA GLU A 88 2.39 -14.81 -5.22
C GLU A 88 1.79 -14.83 -3.81
N GLY A 89 1.26 -15.98 -3.39
CA GLY A 89 0.80 -16.24 -2.02
C GLY A 89 -0.46 -15.48 -1.60
N GLY A 90 -0.88 -15.71 -0.35
CA GLY A 90 -1.85 -14.89 0.38
C GLY A 90 -3.17 -14.68 -0.36
N TYR A 91 -3.33 -13.52 -1.00
CA TYR A 91 -4.53 -13.20 -1.77
C TYR A 91 -4.72 -14.14 -2.97
N LEU A 92 -3.67 -14.51 -3.71
CA LEU A 92 -3.85 -15.42 -4.84
C LEU A 92 -4.27 -16.84 -4.39
N GLU A 93 -3.73 -17.30 -3.26
CA GLU A 93 -4.12 -18.58 -2.65
C GLU A 93 -5.55 -18.55 -2.08
N ALA A 94 -6.06 -17.37 -1.76
CA ALA A 94 -7.46 -17.15 -1.39
C ALA A 94 -8.42 -17.08 -2.61
N GLY A 95 -7.95 -17.39 -3.83
CA GLY A 95 -8.77 -17.46 -5.04
C GLY A 95 -8.89 -16.14 -5.81
N PHE A 96 -8.09 -15.13 -5.45
CA PHE A 96 -8.00 -13.91 -6.23
C PHE A 96 -7.15 -14.16 -7.49
N SER A 97 -7.67 -13.82 -8.66
CA SER A 97 -6.89 -13.80 -9.91
C SER A 97 -6.22 -12.45 -10.15
N LEU A 98 -6.71 -11.40 -9.49
CA LEU A 98 -6.09 -10.07 -9.43
C LEU A 98 -6.29 -9.50 -8.03
N TYR A 99 -5.21 -8.96 -7.45
CA TYR A 99 -5.28 -8.06 -6.30
C TYR A 99 -4.26 -6.94 -6.50
N ARG A 100 -4.76 -5.75 -6.83
CA ARG A 100 -3.94 -4.59 -7.20
C ARG A 100 -4.30 -3.41 -6.33
N VAL A 101 -3.29 -2.73 -5.82
CA VAL A 101 -3.45 -1.51 -5.02
C VAL A 101 -2.79 -0.35 -5.76
N THR A 102 -3.55 0.72 -5.93
CA THR A 102 -3.11 2.00 -6.50
C THR A 102 -3.09 3.05 -5.41
N PHE A 103 -1.96 3.73 -5.26
CA PHE A 103 -1.78 4.91 -4.43
C PHE A 103 -1.60 6.12 -5.33
N GLU A 104 -2.41 7.15 -5.12
CA GLU A 104 -2.31 8.43 -5.81
C GLU A 104 -2.24 9.56 -4.77
N ILE A 105 -1.23 10.42 -4.90
CA ILE A 105 -0.98 11.49 -3.91
C ILE A 105 -1.32 12.85 -4.54
N ILE A 106 -2.34 13.50 -3.96
CA ILE A 106 -2.89 14.76 -4.46
C ILE A 106 -2.49 15.90 -3.54
N GLU A 107 -1.87 16.93 -4.10
CA GLU A 107 -1.58 18.17 -3.39
C GLU A 107 -2.87 18.88 -2.95
N LYS A 108 -2.90 19.39 -1.72
CA LYS A 108 -3.96 20.28 -1.23
C LYS A 108 -3.35 21.60 -0.77
N VAL A 109 -4.19 22.51 -0.27
CA VAL A 109 -3.75 23.80 0.25
C VAL A 109 -3.08 23.64 1.63
N ASP A 110 -2.33 24.66 2.04
CA ASP A 110 -1.77 24.80 3.39
C ASP A 110 -0.89 23.63 3.87
N ASP A 111 0.00 23.11 3.02
CA ASP A 111 0.90 21.99 3.31
C ASP A 111 0.17 20.68 3.70
N HIS A 112 -1.03 20.48 3.16
CA HIS A 112 -1.77 19.22 3.26
C HIS A 112 -1.79 18.50 1.92
N SER A 113 -2.03 17.19 1.96
CA SER A 113 -2.27 16.38 0.77
C SER A 113 -3.36 15.34 1.04
N SER A 114 -3.75 14.61 0.01
CA SER A 114 -4.56 13.40 0.15
C SER A 114 -3.85 12.21 -0.46
N VAL A 115 -4.01 11.05 0.16
CA VAL A 115 -3.68 9.76 -0.45
C VAL A 115 -4.98 9.08 -0.85
N ILE A 116 -5.15 8.85 -2.15
CA ILE A 116 -6.24 8.04 -2.70
C ILE A 116 -5.73 6.61 -2.82
N ILE A 117 -6.41 5.69 -2.14
CA ILE A 117 -6.14 4.26 -2.15
C ILE A 117 -7.24 3.60 -2.95
N THR A 118 -6.89 2.90 -4.02
CA THR A 118 -7.83 2.11 -4.81
C THR A 118 -7.38 0.66 -4.86
N ILE A 119 -8.25 -0.26 -4.50
CA ILE A 119 -8.01 -1.71 -4.59
C ILE A 119 -8.90 -2.26 -5.69
N ASP A 120 -8.29 -2.74 -6.77
CA ASP A 120 -8.93 -3.48 -7.85
C ASP A 120 -8.70 -4.97 -7.64
N TYR A 121 -9.76 -5.78 -7.69
CA TYR A 121 -9.64 -7.21 -7.50
C TYR A 121 -10.56 -8.02 -8.41
N GLU A 122 -10.09 -9.20 -8.78
CA GLU A 122 -10.86 -10.24 -9.48
C GLU A 122 -10.77 -11.51 -8.64
N LEU A 123 -11.92 -12.13 -8.39
CA LEU A 123 -12.08 -13.25 -7.48
C LEU A 123 -12.88 -14.35 -8.17
N ASP A 124 -12.44 -15.60 -8.02
CA ASP A 124 -13.13 -16.74 -8.57
C ASP A 124 -14.51 -16.92 -7.92
N ASP A 125 -15.50 -17.35 -8.71
CA ASP A 125 -16.89 -17.48 -8.22
C ASP A 125 -17.03 -18.55 -7.12
N ALA A 126 -16.09 -19.50 -7.04
CA ALA A 126 -16.02 -20.50 -5.97
C ALA A 126 -15.50 -19.93 -4.63
N SER A 127 -14.92 -18.73 -4.65
CA SER A 127 -14.24 -18.09 -3.52
C SER A 127 -14.88 -16.77 -3.12
N VAL A 128 -16.13 -16.49 -3.55
CA VAL A 128 -16.82 -15.19 -3.36
C VAL A 128 -16.82 -14.68 -1.92
N ASP A 129 -16.88 -15.56 -0.93
CA ASP A 129 -16.86 -15.18 0.48
C ASP A 129 -15.52 -14.52 0.89
N ASN A 130 -14.43 -14.82 0.19
CA ASN A 130 -13.12 -14.21 0.42
C ASN A 130 -13.06 -12.74 -0.03
N ALA A 131 -14.10 -12.21 -0.68
CA ALA A 131 -14.24 -10.77 -0.91
C ALA A 131 -14.21 -9.96 0.41
N ALA A 132 -14.59 -10.58 1.53
CA ALA A 132 -14.47 -9.98 2.86
C ALA A 132 -13.02 -9.70 3.30
N LEU A 133 -12.01 -10.30 2.65
CA LEU A 133 -10.59 -10.04 2.89
C LEU A 133 -10.12 -8.70 2.28
N VAL A 134 -10.89 -8.11 1.36
CA VAL A 134 -10.53 -6.84 0.73
C VAL A 134 -10.90 -5.67 1.64
N SER A 135 -9.91 -4.89 2.06
CA SER A 135 -10.13 -3.74 2.92
C SER A 135 -9.12 -2.63 2.65
N THR A 136 -9.60 -1.39 2.56
CA THR A 136 -8.73 -0.19 2.47
C THR A 136 -8.16 0.21 3.83
N ARG A 137 -8.73 -0.29 4.94
CA ARG A 137 -8.45 0.19 6.29
C ARG A 137 -6.97 0.11 6.70
N PRO A 138 -6.22 -0.98 6.41
CA PRO A 138 -4.79 -1.01 6.72
C PRO A 138 -4.01 0.11 6.01
N TYR A 139 -4.34 0.39 4.75
CA TYR A 139 -3.70 1.44 3.96
C TYR A 139 -4.09 2.85 4.44
N GLU A 140 -5.31 3.03 4.95
CA GLU A 140 -5.74 4.28 5.59
C GLU A 140 -4.88 4.57 6.83
N VAL A 141 -4.72 3.58 7.71
CA VAL A 141 -3.89 3.70 8.93
C VAL A 141 -2.43 4.01 8.58
N ILE A 142 -1.90 3.37 7.52
CA ILE A 142 -0.57 3.68 7.00
C ILE A 142 -0.47 5.15 6.57
N ALA A 143 -1.40 5.64 5.75
CA ALA A 143 -1.37 7.02 5.27
C ALA A 143 -1.44 8.04 6.43
N GLU A 144 -2.33 7.83 7.39
CA GLU A 144 -2.47 8.67 8.59
C GLU A 144 -1.19 8.70 9.45
N THR A 145 -0.57 7.53 9.63
CA THR A 145 0.66 7.37 10.43
C THR A 145 1.85 8.04 9.77
N ILE A 146 2.03 7.84 8.45
CA ILE A 146 3.09 8.50 7.68
C ILE A 146 2.89 10.02 7.68
N GLY A 147 1.66 10.50 7.54
CA GLY A 147 1.37 11.93 7.61
C GLY A 147 1.72 12.56 8.94
N THR A 148 1.40 11.85 10.04
CA THR A 148 1.79 12.28 11.40
C THR A 148 3.30 12.28 11.55
N TYR A 149 3.99 11.22 11.10
CA TYR A 149 5.44 11.11 11.15
C TYR A 149 6.15 12.24 10.38
N LEU A 150 5.72 12.55 9.16
CA LEU A 150 6.28 13.62 8.33
C LEU A 150 6.07 15.00 8.96
N LYS A 151 4.88 15.25 9.51
CA LYS A 151 4.56 16.49 10.22
C LYS A 151 5.45 16.71 11.44
N GLU A 152 5.75 15.65 12.19
CA GLU A 152 6.61 15.73 13.37
C GLU A 152 8.09 15.90 13.02
N LYS A 153 8.57 15.21 11.98
CA LYS A 153 9.95 15.34 11.49
C LYS A 153 10.30 16.77 11.08
N LYS A 154 9.34 17.53 10.52
CA LYS A 154 9.53 18.94 10.15
C LYS A 154 9.63 19.91 11.34
N LYS A 155 9.26 19.51 12.55
CA LYS A 155 9.35 20.36 13.75
C LYS A 155 10.74 20.34 14.41
N ILE A 156 11.63 19.47 13.95
CA ILE A 156 13.00 19.29 14.43
C ILE A 156 13.95 20.00 13.47
#